data_AF-A0A420DNM7-F1
#
_entry.id   AF-A0A420DNM7-F1
#
_cell.length_a   1.000
_cell.length_b   1.000
_cell.length_c   1.000
_cell.angle_alpha   90.00
_cell.angle_beta   90.00
_cell.angle_gamma   90.00
#
_symmetry.space_group_name_H-M   'P 1'
#
loop_
_entity.id
_entity.type
_entity.pdbx_description
1 polymer ?
#
loop_
_entity_poly.entity_id
_entity_poly.type
_entity_poly.pdbx_seq_one_letter_code
_entity_poly.pdbx_strand_id
1 'polypeptide(L)'
;MRRSFLYSAIVATAFASTLPAYANTHVFRSVNDLDVVPISATSFAVIEARGEGPQGMWCAAAEYAERRLGATSRVYISEARGPSRVEPGRNSVVFTIDPSTLSQGPFQSITIGTSQVGLGLPVAHARQFCRKEDFDISLNLPGRD
;
A
#
# COMPACT_ATOMS: atom_id res chain seq x y z
N MET A 1 4.91 79.19 12.13
CA MET A 1 5.05 78.78 10.71
C MET A 1 4.76 77.29 10.60
N ARG A 2 3.70 76.93 9.87
CA ARG A 2 3.32 75.56 9.48
C ARG A 2 4.40 74.91 8.62
N ARG A 3 4.75 73.64 8.89
CA ARG A 3 5.07 72.64 7.85
C ARG A 3 4.70 71.24 8.35
N SER A 4 3.48 70.82 7.99
CA SER A 4 3.11 69.42 7.82
C SER A 4 4.03 68.78 6.79
N PHE A 5 4.49 67.55 6.98
CA PHE A 5 4.61 66.54 5.91
C PHE A 5 4.75 65.15 6.53
N LEU A 6 3.75 64.32 6.23
CA LEU A 6 3.62 62.90 6.52
C LEU A 6 4.77 62.13 5.85
N TYR A 7 5.38 61.16 6.54
CA TYR A 7 6.11 60.10 5.87
C TYR A 7 5.73 58.74 6.45
N SER A 8 5.10 57.97 5.58
CA SER A 8 4.52 56.64 5.71
C SER A 8 5.29 55.66 6.57
N ALA A 9 4.55 55.00 7.46
CA ALA A 9 4.95 53.75 8.07
C ALA A 9 5.17 52.68 6.98
N ILE A 10 6.41 52.25 6.80
CA ILE A 10 6.75 51.09 5.97
C ILE A 10 6.51 49.85 6.85
N VAL A 11 5.33 49.25 6.73
CA VAL A 11 5.05 47.93 7.32
C VAL A 11 5.59 46.89 6.34
N ALA A 12 6.77 46.35 6.63
CA ALA A 12 7.35 45.22 5.90
C ALA A 12 6.70 43.92 6.38
N THR A 13 5.64 43.47 5.70
CA THR A 13 5.04 42.16 5.92
C THR A 13 5.91 41.07 5.29
N ALA A 14 6.62 40.32 6.13
CA ALA A 14 7.33 39.11 5.72
C ALA A 14 6.32 38.01 5.34
N PHE A 15 6.18 37.73 4.04
CA PHE A 15 5.43 36.57 3.55
C PHE A 15 6.25 35.30 3.82
N ALA A 16 5.97 34.62 4.94
CA ALA A 16 6.45 33.26 5.19
C ALA A 16 5.69 32.28 4.29
N SER A 17 6.27 31.92 3.15
CA SER A 17 5.72 30.91 2.24
C SER A 17 5.80 29.52 2.89
N THR A 18 4.69 29.05 3.43
CA THR A 18 4.50 27.65 3.82
C THR A 18 4.46 26.80 2.56
N LEU A 19 5.55 26.10 2.26
CA LEU A 19 5.56 25.10 1.19
C LEU A 19 4.64 23.95 1.60
N PRO A 20 3.59 23.62 0.81
CA PRO A 20 2.82 22.41 1.07
C PRO A 20 3.74 21.20 0.89
N ALA A 21 3.89 20.40 1.95
CA ALA A 21 4.56 19.11 1.85
C ALA A 21 3.73 18.20 0.95
N TYR A 22 4.20 17.96 -0.28
CA TYR A 22 3.61 16.96 -1.17
C TYR A 22 3.86 15.58 -0.54
N ALA A 23 2.85 15.06 0.17
CA ALA A 23 2.82 13.65 0.52
C ALA A 23 2.72 12.87 -0.78
N ASN A 24 3.82 12.20 -1.15
CA ASN A 24 3.90 11.35 -2.33
C ASN A 24 3.09 10.06 -2.07
N THR A 25 1.77 10.15 -2.14
CA THR A 25 0.87 8.98 -2.13
C THR A 25 0.82 8.38 -3.53
N HIS A 26 1.98 7.95 -4.05
CA HIS A 26 1.99 7.19 -5.31
C HIS A 26 1.46 5.79 -5.02
N VAL A 27 0.28 5.50 -5.55
CA VAL A 27 -0.29 4.16 -5.53
C VAL A 27 0.63 3.26 -6.35
N PHE A 28 1.09 2.17 -5.75
CA PHE A 28 1.85 1.15 -6.45
C PHE A 28 0.89 0.12 -7.04
N ARG A 29 1.05 -0.15 -8.34
CA ARG A 29 0.31 -1.21 -9.02
C ARG A 29 1.13 -2.48 -9.03
N SER A 30 0.64 -3.54 -8.39
CA SER A 30 1.28 -4.85 -8.40
C SER A 30 1.11 -5.58 -9.74
N VAL A 31 1.83 -6.68 -9.92
CA VAL A 31 1.83 -7.54 -11.11
C VAL A 31 0.47 -8.19 -11.37
N ASN A 32 -0.27 -8.50 -10.30
CA ASN A 32 -1.65 -8.96 -10.38
C ASN A 32 -2.63 -7.79 -10.33
N ASP A 33 -2.17 -6.58 -10.67
CA ASP A 33 -2.93 -5.36 -10.86
C ASP A 33 -3.60 -4.78 -9.60
N LEU A 34 -3.26 -5.25 -8.39
CA LEU A 34 -3.83 -4.71 -7.16
C LEU A 34 -3.16 -3.39 -6.80
N ASP A 35 -3.94 -2.49 -6.23
CA ASP A 35 -3.44 -1.20 -5.77
C ASP A 35 -2.88 -1.35 -4.35
N VAL A 36 -1.66 -0.85 -4.16
CA VAL A 36 -0.96 -0.82 -2.87
C VAL A 36 -0.72 0.63 -2.49
N VAL A 37 -1.27 1.03 -1.35
CA VAL A 37 -1.23 2.40 -0.85
C VAL A 37 -0.31 2.46 0.37
N PRO A 38 0.80 3.23 0.33
CA PRO A 38 1.67 3.41 1.48
C PRO A 38 0.93 4.12 2.62
N ILE A 39 1.08 3.62 3.85
CA ILE A 39 0.55 4.25 5.07
C ILE A 39 1.69 4.85 5.91
N SER A 40 2.83 4.17 5.95
CA SER A 40 4.06 4.63 6.62
C SER A 40 5.30 4.11 5.89
N ALA A 41 6.48 4.30 6.49
CA ALA A 41 7.74 3.77 5.96
C ALA A 41 7.79 2.23 5.92
N THR A 42 7.03 1.55 6.79
CA THR A 42 7.05 0.09 6.92
C THR A 42 5.69 -0.56 6.70
N SER A 43 4.60 0.23 6.68
CA SER A 43 3.22 -0.28 6.53
C SER A 43 2.50 0.28 5.31
N PHE A 44 1.63 -0.55 4.75
CA PHE A 44 0.91 -0.27 3.50
C PHE A 44 -0.39 -1.08 3.43
N ALA A 45 -1.42 -0.52 2.79
CA ALA A 45 -2.67 -1.20 2.51
C ALA A 45 -2.63 -1.83 1.12
N VAL A 46 -3.03 -3.10 1.01
CA VAL A 46 -3.34 -3.73 -0.28
C VAL A 46 -4.85 -3.71 -0.45
N ILE A 47 -5.32 -3.07 -1.52
CA ILE A 47 -6.75 -2.94 -1.82
C ILE A 47 -7.23 -4.21 -2.50
N GLU A 48 -8.31 -4.79 -1.98
CA GLU A 48 -8.91 -5.96 -2.58
C GLU A 48 -9.60 -5.61 -3.89
N ALA A 49 -9.30 -6.35 -4.96
CA ALA A 49 -9.96 -6.22 -6.26
C ALA A 49 -9.91 -7.54 -7.04
N ARG A 50 -10.65 -7.60 -8.15
CA ARG A 50 -10.58 -8.65 -9.21
C ARG A 50 -10.71 -10.11 -8.75
N GLY A 51 -11.22 -10.37 -7.57
CA GLY A 51 -11.36 -11.75 -7.06
C GLY A 51 -10.02 -12.44 -6.77
N GLU A 52 -8.93 -11.68 -6.63
CA GLU A 52 -7.58 -12.16 -6.35
C GLU A 52 -7.47 -12.99 -5.05
N GLY A 53 -8.37 -12.72 -4.11
CA GLY A 53 -8.45 -13.42 -2.83
C GLY A 53 -7.18 -13.29 -1.99
N PRO A 54 -7.02 -14.12 -0.94
CA PRO A 54 -5.87 -14.05 -0.04
C PRO A 54 -4.52 -14.17 -0.75
N GLN A 55 -4.38 -15.11 -1.69
CA GLN A 55 -3.13 -15.36 -2.40
C GLN A 55 -2.66 -14.13 -3.20
N GLY A 56 -3.56 -13.52 -3.98
CA GLY A 56 -3.19 -12.33 -4.74
C GLY A 56 -2.90 -11.12 -3.85
N MET A 57 -3.56 -10.98 -2.70
CA MET A 57 -3.21 -9.93 -1.73
C MET A 57 -1.80 -10.14 -1.14
N TRP A 58 -1.43 -11.39 -0.81
CA TRP A 58 -0.07 -11.73 -0.38
C TRP A 58 0.98 -11.52 -1.48
N CYS A 59 0.65 -11.80 -2.74
CA CYS A 59 1.51 -11.48 -3.88
C CYS A 59 1.80 -9.97 -3.94
N ALA A 60 0.75 -9.14 -3.98
CA ALA A 60 0.90 -7.69 -4.08
C ALA A 60 1.69 -7.12 -2.89
N ALA A 61 1.45 -7.64 -1.69
CA ALA A 61 2.18 -7.24 -0.50
C ALA A 61 3.68 -7.59 -0.58
N ALA A 62 4.00 -8.80 -1.01
CA ALA A 62 5.39 -9.25 -1.14
C ALA A 62 6.12 -8.49 -2.25
N GLU A 63 5.46 -8.24 -3.38
CA GLU A 63 6.04 -7.45 -4.46
C GLU A 63 6.32 -6.02 -4.01
N TYR A 64 5.39 -5.37 -3.32
CA TYR A 64 5.61 -4.02 -2.80
C TYR A 64 6.74 -3.97 -1.77
N ALA A 65 6.75 -4.91 -0.82
CA ALA A 65 7.80 -5.04 0.18
C ALA A 65 9.19 -5.19 -0.47
N GLU A 66 9.30 -6.03 -1.49
CA GLU A 66 10.55 -6.25 -2.21
C GLU A 66 10.95 -5.06 -3.08
N ARG A 67 10.07 -4.62 -3.99
CA ARG A 67 10.39 -3.64 -5.04
C ARG A 67 10.43 -2.20 -4.53
N ARG A 68 9.66 -1.89 -3.48
CA ARG A 68 9.54 -0.51 -2.98
C ARG A 68 10.23 -0.29 -1.64
N LEU A 69 10.18 -1.28 -0.75
CA LEU A 69 10.79 -1.18 0.58
C LEU A 69 12.14 -1.89 0.68
N GLY A 70 12.54 -2.68 -0.33
CA GLY A 70 13.80 -3.44 -0.30
C GLY A 70 13.81 -4.56 0.74
N ALA A 71 12.65 -4.95 1.26
CA ALA A 71 12.53 -5.96 2.30
C ALA A 71 12.60 -7.37 1.71
N THR A 72 13.50 -8.19 2.23
CA THR A 72 13.70 -9.58 1.76
C THR A 72 13.25 -10.64 2.77
N SER A 73 13.05 -10.24 4.04
CA SER A 73 12.76 -11.16 5.13
C SER A 73 11.28 -11.58 5.12
N ARG A 74 10.41 -10.80 5.76
CA ARG A 74 9.02 -11.18 6.01
C ARG A 74 8.09 -9.97 5.91
N VAL A 75 6.84 -10.26 5.57
CA VAL A 75 5.72 -9.32 5.59
C VAL A 75 4.61 -9.91 6.46
N TYR A 76 3.96 -9.05 7.25
CA TYR A 76 2.99 -9.44 8.28
C TYR A 76 1.69 -8.67 8.11
N ILE A 77 0.56 -9.26 8.50
CA ILE A 77 -0.72 -8.55 8.59
C ILE A 77 -0.72 -7.72 9.88
N SER A 78 -0.72 -6.39 9.75
CA SER A 78 -0.93 -5.48 10.89
C SER A 78 -2.41 -5.17 11.10
N GLU A 79 -3.23 -5.28 10.05
CA GLU A 79 -4.68 -5.14 10.14
C GLU A 79 -5.35 -6.17 9.23
N ALA A 80 -6.25 -6.96 9.83
CA ALA A 80 -7.01 -7.96 9.13
C ALA A 80 -7.89 -7.34 8.03
N ARG A 81 -8.24 -8.17 7.05
CA ARG A 81 -9.15 -7.79 5.97
C ARG A 81 -10.43 -7.14 6.50
N GLY A 82 -10.71 -5.95 6.01
CA GLY A 82 -11.90 -5.20 6.36
C GLY A 82 -12.06 -3.94 5.52
N PRO A 83 -13.03 -3.06 5.85
CA PRO A 83 -13.23 -1.80 5.17
C PRO A 83 -11.94 -0.97 5.13
N SER A 84 -11.58 -0.48 3.94
CA SER A 84 -10.37 0.29 3.72
C SER A 84 -10.51 1.71 4.28
N ARG A 85 -9.50 2.16 5.03
CA ARG A 85 -9.39 3.55 5.48
C ARG A 85 -8.78 4.48 4.45
N VAL A 86 -8.07 3.93 3.47
CA VAL A 86 -7.36 4.70 2.45
C VAL A 86 -8.13 4.77 1.13
N GLU A 87 -9.08 3.86 0.92
CA GLU A 87 -9.93 3.85 -0.28
C GLU A 87 -11.40 3.59 0.10
N PRO A 88 -12.24 4.63 0.19
CA PRO A 88 -13.63 4.50 0.62
C PRO A 88 -14.43 3.51 -0.24
N GLY A 89 -15.26 2.69 0.42
CA GLY A 89 -16.13 1.72 -0.26
C GLY A 89 -15.43 0.44 -0.72
N ARG A 90 -14.14 0.27 -0.40
CA ARG A 90 -13.37 -0.94 -0.71
C ARG A 90 -12.99 -1.69 0.56
N ASN A 91 -12.62 -2.97 0.41
CA ASN A 91 -11.91 -3.71 1.44
C ASN A 91 -10.41 -3.66 1.20
N SER A 92 -9.63 -3.77 2.28
CA SER A 92 -8.17 -3.85 2.22
C SER A 92 -7.61 -4.71 3.34
N VAL A 93 -6.35 -5.08 3.23
CA VAL A 93 -5.54 -5.66 4.30
C VAL A 93 -4.34 -4.75 4.49
N VAL A 94 -4.01 -4.42 5.74
CA VAL A 94 -2.80 -3.64 6.01
C VAL A 94 -1.68 -4.60 6.39
N PHE A 95 -0.57 -4.45 5.69
CA PHE A 95 0.65 -5.19 5.92
C PHE A 95 1.75 -4.29 6.51
N THR A 96 2.70 -4.92 7.18
CA THR A 96 3.93 -4.28 7.68
C THR A 96 5.14 -5.19 7.47
N ILE A 97 6.31 -4.59 7.27
CA ILE A 97 7.61 -5.29 7.32
C ILE A 97 8.28 -5.16 8.70
N ASP A 98 7.71 -4.38 9.61
CA ASP A 98 8.20 -4.19 10.97
C ASP A 98 7.32 -4.97 11.96
N PRO A 99 7.79 -6.08 12.54
CA PRO A 99 7.00 -6.88 13.47
C PRO A 99 6.77 -6.16 14.82
N SER A 100 7.54 -5.13 15.16
CA SER A 100 7.37 -4.38 16.42
C SER A 100 6.10 -3.53 16.44
N THR A 101 5.52 -3.23 15.27
CA THR A 101 4.28 -2.44 15.15
C THR A 101 3.01 -3.30 15.26
N LEU A 102 3.13 -4.61 15.46
CA LEU A 102 1.99 -5.51 15.50
C LEU A 102 1.28 -5.48 16.86
N SER A 103 -0.04 -5.36 16.86
CA SER A 103 -0.86 -5.46 18.08
C SER A 103 -0.98 -6.89 18.61
N GLN A 104 -0.75 -7.89 17.74
CA GLN A 104 -0.65 -9.30 18.08
C GLN A 104 0.68 -9.82 17.55
N GLY A 105 1.42 -10.56 18.37
CA GLY A 105 2.77 -11.01 18.03
C GLY A 105 2.83 -11.79 16.70
N PRO A 106 3.99 -11.77 16.01
CA PRO A 106 4.14 -12.44 14.74
C PRO A 106 3.99 -13.95 14.88
N PHE A 107 3.26 -14.58 13.97
CA PHE A 107 3.13 -16.03 13.91
C PHE A 107 3.12 -16.55 12.47
N GLN A 108 3.19 -17.87 12.34
CA GLN A 108 3.20 -18.60 11.07
C GLN A 108 2.02 -19.57 11.02
N SER A 109 1.49 -19.79 9.83
CA SER A 109 0.40 -20.73 9.58
C SER A 109 0.69 -21.53 8.32
N ILE A 110 0.23 -22.78 8.30
CA ILE A 110 0.17 -23.61 7.09
C ILE A 110 -0.96 -23.17 6.15
N THR A 111 -2.00 -22.54 6.71
CA THR A 111 -3.15 -22.03 5.97
C THR A 111 -2.95 -20.55 5.68
N ILE A 112 -3.20 -20.17 4.44
CA ILE A 112 -3.10 -18.78 3.99
C ILE A 112 -4.44 -18.09 4.17
N GLY A 113 -4.40 -16.92 4.79
CA GLY A 113 -5.57 -16.08 4.98
C GLY A 113 -5.18 -14.62 5.15
N THR A 114 -6.18 -13.78 5.31
CA THR A 114 -6.03 -12.33 5.51
C THR A 114 -6.74 -11.82 6.75
N SER A 115 -7.30 -12.72 7.56
CA SER A 115 -8.18 -12.41 8.70
C SER A 115 -7.46 -12.37 10.04
N GLN A 116 -6.18 -12.74 10.11
CA GLN A 116 -5.45 -12.89 11.36
C GLN A 116 -4.28 -11.91 11.43
N VAL A 117 -4.36 -10.95 12.37
CA VAL A 117 -3.27 -10.01 12.66
C VAL A 117 -2.07 -10.78 13.22
N GLY A 118 -0.88 -10.43 12.78
CA GLY A 118 0.37 -11.08 13.17
C GLY A 118 0.76 -12.25 12.27
N LEU A 119 -0.15 -12.77 11.43
CA LEU A 119 0.21 -13.77 10.43
C LEU A 119 1.26 -13.16 9.50
N GLY A 120 2.40 -13.83 9.35
CA GLY A 120 3.46 -13.39 8.45
C GLY A 120 3.91 -14.49 7.51
N LEU A 121 4.38 -14.07 6.33
CA LEU A 121 5.01 -14.94 5.35
C LEU A 121 6.39 -14.40 4.97
N PRO A 122 7.36 -15.29 4.67
CA PRO A 122 8.57 -14.86 3.98
C PRO A 122 8.21 -14.16 2.66
N VAL A 123 8.88 -13.07 2.33
CA VAL A 123 8.64 -12.33 1.08
C VAL A 123 8.78 -13.28 -0.11
N ALA A 124 9.85 -14.09 -0.14
CA ALA A 124 10.09 -15.08 -1.18
C ALA A 124 8.96 -16.11 -1.33
N HIS A 125 8.32 -16.55 -0.24
CA HIS A 125 7.18 -17.47 -0.30
C HIS A 125 5.95 -16.77 -0.86
N ALA A 126 5.63 -15.58 -0.36
CA ALA A 126 4.46 -14.84 -0.83
C ALA A 126 4.57 -14.40 -2.30
N ARG A 127 5.79 -14.18 -2.82
CA ARG A 127 6.04 -13.96 -4.26
C ARG A 127 5.64 -15.16 -5.13
N GLN A 128 5.61 -16.39 -4.59
CA GLN A 128 5.17 -17.57 -5.34
C GLN A 128 3.68 -17.51 -5.70
N PHE A 129 2.88 -16.69 -5.00
CA PHE A 129 1.47 -16.47 -5.34
C PHE A 129 1.26 -15.49 -6.49
N CYS A 130 2.32 -14.83 -6.95
CA CYS A 130 2.23 -13.94 -8.09
C CYS A 130 2.07 -14.74 -9.38
N ARG A 131 0.81 -15.08 -9.70
CA ARG A 131 0.45 -15.69 -10.98
C ARG A 131 0.83 -14.72 -12.10
N LYS A 132 1.41 -15.25 -13.19
CA LYS A 132 1.33 -14.65 -14.51
C LYS A 132 0.22 -15.41 -15.24
N GLU A 133 -0.97 -14.85 -15.32
CA GLU A 133 -2.06 -15.45 -16.08
C GLU A 133 -1.85 -15.16 -17.57
N ASP A 134 -0.94 -15.89 -18.22
CA ASP A 134 -0.97 -16.13 -19.67
C ASP A 134 -1.62 -17.50 -19.93
N PHE A 135 -2.81 -17.74 -19.38
CA PHE A 135 -3.67 -18.83 -19.83
C PHE A 135 -4.84 -18.22 -20.60
N ASP A 136 -4.53 -17.79 -21.83
CA ASP A 136 -5.53 -17.60 -22.85
C ASP A 136 -6.17 -18.95 -23.18
N ILE A 137 -7.32 -19.24 -22.58
CA ILE A 137 -8.15 -20.42 -22.90
C ILE A 137 -8.89 -20.21 -24.26
N SER A 138 -8.53 -19.20 -25.07
CA SER A 138 -9.12 -19.03 -26.40
C SER A 138 -8.40 -19.79 -27.53
N LEU A 139 -7.29 -20.49 -27.24
CA LEU A 139 -6.54 -21.25 -28.25
C LEU A 139 -6.66 -22.78 -28.08
N ASN A 140 -7.85 -23.34 -27.85
CA ASN A 140 -8.15 -24.71 -28.30
C ASN A 140 -9.64 -25.11 -28.26
N LEU A 141 -10.44 -24.63 -29.21
CA LEU A 141 -11.60 -25.38 -29.68
C LEU A 141 -11.57 -25.46 -31.21
N PRO A 142 -10.98 -26.52 -31.80
CA PRO A 142 -11.21 -26.85 -33.20
C PRO A 142 -12.56 -27.58 -33.33
N GLY A 143 -13.41 -27.10 -34.24
CA GLY A 143 -14.49 -27.88 -34.86
C GLY A 143 -15.72 -28.13 -33.99
N ARG A 144 -16.76 -27.33 -34.19
CA ARG A 144 -18.14 -27.77 -33.95
C ARG A 144 -19.02 -27.26 -35.08
N ASP A 145 -18.81 -27.85 -36.25
CA ASP A 145 -19.80 -28.07 -37.31
C ASP A 145 -20.65 -29.31 -37.00
#